data_AF-A0A851CA16-F1
#
_entry.id   AF-A0A851CA16-F1
#
_cell.length_a   1.000
_cell.length_b   1.000
_cell.length_c   1.000
_cell.angle_alpha   90.00
_cell.angle_beta   90.00
_cell.angle_gamma   90.00
#
_symmetry.space_group_name_H-M   'P 1'
#
loop_
_entity.id
_entity.type
_entity.pdbx_description
1 polymer ?
#
loop_
_entity_poly.entity_id
_entity_poly.type
_entity_poly.pdbx_seq_one_letter_code
_entity_poly.pdbx_strand_id
1 'polypeptide(L)'
;SGRTGKIRVQSLKIGLMSLSKGLLEEKYRYLFKEVAGPTEMCDQRQLGLLLHDAIQIPRQLGEVAAFGGSNIEPSVRSCFQQNHNKPEITVKQFIDWMRLEPQSMVWLPVLHRVAAAETAKHQAKCNICKECPIVGFRYRSLKHFNYDVCQSCFFSGRTAKGHKLHYPMVEYCIPTTSGEDVRDFTKVLKNKFRSKKYFAKHPRLGYLPVQTVLEGDNLET
;
A
#
# COMPACT_ATOMS: atom_id res chain seq x y z
N SER A 1 -28.89 -6.02 -16.96
CA SER A 1 -27.58 -6.34 -17.56
C SER A 1 -26.81 -5.04 -17.75
N GLY A 2 -25.65 -4.87 -17.10
CA GLY A 2 -24.84 -3.64 -17.17
C GLY A 2 -23.84 -3.59 -18.35
N ARG A 3 -23.96 -4.50 -19.33
CA ARG A 3 -23.04 -4.58 -20.47
C ARG A 3 -23.55 -3.74 -21.63
N THR A 4 -22.97 -2.55 -21.81
CA THR A 4 -23.32 -1.60 -22.89
C THR A 4 -22.52 -1.85 -24.19
N GLY A 5 -21.54 -2.75 -24.17
CA GLY A 5 -20.65 -3.04 -25.30
C GLY A 5 -19.59 -1.97 -25.58
N LYS A 6 -19.42 -0.99 -24.68
CA LYS A 6 -18.44 0.10 -24.84
C LYS A 6 -17.69 0.37 -23.54
N ILE A 7 -16.44 0.81 -23.66
CA ILE A 7 -15.57 1.25 -22.57
C ILE A 7 -14.86 2.54 -23.00
N ARG A 8 -14.63 3.47 -22.06
CA ARG A 8 -13.84 4.68 -22.34
C ARG A 8 -12.39 4.30 -22.61
N VAL A 9 -11.78 4.94 -23.60
CA VAL A 9 -10.36 4.70 -23.95
C VAL A 9 -9.44 4.94 -22.75
N GLN A 10 -9.70 6.01 -21.98
CA GLN A 10 -8.97 6.32 -20.75
C GLN A 10 -9.03 5.17 -19.73
N SER A 11 -10.22 4.63 -19.46
CA SER A 11 -10.41 3.53 -18.51
C SER A 11 -9.66 2.26 -18.96
N LEU A 12 -9.65 1.97 -20.27
CA LEU A 12 -8.89 0.84 -20.82
C LEU A 12 -7.38 1.04 -20.62
N LYS A 13 -6.85 2.23 -20.93
CA LYS A 13 -5.43 2.54 -20.76
C LYS A 13 -4.99 2.49 -19.30
N ILE A 14 -5.78 3.05 -18.39
CA ILE A 14 -5.52 3.00 -16.94
C ILE A 14 -5.44 1.54 -16.49
N GLY A 15 -6.44 0.72 -16.86
CA GLY A 15 -6.46 -0.70 -16.53
C GLY A 15 -5.23 -1.47 -17.04
N LEU A 16 -4.92 -1.33 -18.33
CA LEU A 16 -3.78 -2.00 -18.94
C LEU A 16 -2.44 -1.51 -18.36
N MET A 17 -2.26 -0.21 -18.14
CA MET A 17 -1.03 0.33 -17.58
C MET A 17 -0.82 -0.15 -16.14
N SER A 18 -1.87 -0.14 -15.31
CA SER A 18 -1.79 -0.64 -13.93
C SER A 18 -1.32 -2.09 -13.87
N LEU A 19 -1.82 -2.96 -14.78
CA LEU A 19 -1.51 -4.39 -14.81
C LEU A 19 -0.29 -4.76 -15.67
N SER A 20 0.31 -3.80 -16.38
CA SER A 20 1.49 -4.03 -17.22
C SER A 20 2.74 -4.40 -16.42
N LYS A 21 3.77 -4.92 -17.11
CA LYS A 21 5.12 -4.99 -16.54
C LYS A 21 5.81 -3.63 -16.70
N GLY A 22 6.47 -3.15 -15.66
CA GLY A 22 7.20 -1.87 -15.69
C GLY A 22 7.57 -1.39 -14.30
N LEU A 23 8.39 -0.33 -14.22
CA LEU A 23 8.72 0.29 -12.95
C LEU A 23 7.49 1.01 -12.39
N LEU A 24 7.29 0.92 -11.08
CA LEU A 24 6.13 1.51 -10.41
C LEU A 24 6.05 3.04 -10.63
N GLU A 25 7.19 3.73 -10.57
CA GLU A 25 7.24 5.18 -10.79
C GLU A 25 6.91 5.57 -12.25
N GLU A 26 7.31 4.75 -13.22
CA GLU A 26 6.95 4.97 -14.64
C GLU A 26 5.45 4.83 -14.86
N LYS A 27 4.82 3.84 -14.21
CA LYS A 27 3.36 3.71 -14.22
C LYS A 27 2.68 4.93 -13.61
N TYR A 28 3.19 5.45 -12.48
CA TYR A 28 2.64 6.68 -11.88
C TYR A 28 2.72 7.87 -12.84
N ARG A 29 3.87 8.05 -13.51
CA ARG A 29 4.04 9.12 -14.52
C ARG A 29 3.05 8.97 -15.67
N TYR A 30 2.88 7.76 -16.19
CA TYR A 30 1.95 7.50 -17.28
C TYR A 30 0.50 7.76 -16.87
N LEU A 31 0.08 7.20 -15.72
CA LEU A 31 -1.28 7.36 -15.20
C LEU A 31 -1.62 8.84 -14.99
N PHE A 32 -0.70 9.61 -14.44
CA PHE A 32 -0.85 11.06 -14.30
C PHE A 32 -1.01 11.75 -15.66
N LYS A 33 -0.14 11.43 -16.62
CA LYS A 33 -0.18 12.02 -17.97
C LYS A 33 -1.48 11.73 -18.72
N GLU A 34 -2.14 10.58 -18.45
CA GLU A 34 -3.41 10.22 -19.08
C GLU A 34 -4.60 11.09 -18.62
N VAL A 35 -4.48 11.77 -17.47
CA VAL A 35 -5.51 12.69 -16.97
C VAL A 35 -5.10 14.16 -16.97
N ALA A 36 -3.79 14.45 -17.01
CA ALA A 36 -3.27 15.80 -17.01
C ALA A 36 -3.73 16.62 -18.22
N GLY A 37 -3.89 17.93 -18.02
CA GLY A 37 -4.28 18.87 -19.07
C GLY A 37 -3.13 19.20 -20.04
N PRO A 38 -3.36 20.10 -21.00
CA PRO A 38 -2.34 20.56 -21.95
C PRO A 38 -1.09 21.17 -21.30
N THR A 39 -1.21 21.65 -20.05
CA THR A 39 -0.14 22.24 -19.25
C THR A 39 0.70 21.22 -18.49
N GLU A 40 0.46 19.92 -18.67
CA GLU A 40 1.05 18.83 -17.87
C GLU A 40 0.77 18.94 -16.35
N MET A 41 -0.28 19.67 -15.99
CA MET A 41 -0.80 19.79 -14.63
C MET A 41 -2.17 19.10 -14.51
N CYS A 42 -2.53 18.75 -13.28
CA CYS A 42 -3.75 18.01 -12.99
C CYS A 42 -4.56 18.74 -11.92
N ASP A 43 -5.82 19.07 -12.21
CA ASP A 43 -6.80 19.58 -11.24
C ASP A 43 -7.45 18.45 -10.43
N GLN A 44 -8.34 18.82 -9.50
CA GLN A 44 -9.05 17.85 -8.64
C GLN A 44 -9.97 16.92 -9.44
N ARG A 45 -10.60 17.42 -10.50
CA ARG A 45 -11.54 16.64 -11.34
C ARG A 45 -10.78 15.60 -12.14
N GLN A 46 -9.66 15.97 -12.74
CA GLN A 46 -8.76 15.09 -13.50
C GLN A 46 -8.19 13.99 -12.61
N LEU A 47 -7.73 14.33 -11.40
CA LEU A 47 -7.28 13.33 -10.44
C LEU A 47 -8.44 12.40 -10.04
N GLY A 48 -9.63 12.96 -9.83
CA GLY A 48 -10.83 12.18 -9.54
C GLY A 48 -11.16 11.16 -10.62
N LEU A 49 -11.02 11.52 -11.90
CA LEU A 49 -11.20 10.58 -13.01
C LEU A 49 -10.20 9.42 -12.98
N LEU A 50 -8.92 9.71 -12.69
CA LEU A 50 -7.90 8.66 -12.54
C LEU A 50 -8.25 7.70 -11.40
N LEU A 51 -8.53 8.24 -10.21
CA LEU A 51 -8.82 7.43 -9.03
C LEU A 51 -10.12 6.63 -9.21
N HIS A 52 -11.14 7.22 -9.82
CA HIS A 52 -12.40 6.55 -10.12
C HIS A 52 -12.20 5.35 -11.05
N ASP A 53 -11.34 5.46 -12.07
CA ASP A 53 -11.06 4.34 -12.97
C ASP A 53 -10.14 3.30 -12.34
N ALA A 54 -9.13 3.74 -11.60
CA ALA A 54 -8.20 2.86 -10.90
C ALA A 54 -8.90 1.98 -9.86
N ILE A 55 -9.86 2.54 -9.09
CA ILE A 55 -10.60 1.79 -8.05
C ILE A 55 -11.56 0.75 -8.63
N GLN A 56 -11.89 0.80 -9.93
CA GLN A 56 -12.73 -0.24 -10.55
C GLN A 56 -12.04 -1.61 -10.55
N ILE A 57 -10.71 -1.66 -10.57
CA ILE A 57 -9.94 -2.92 -10.55
C ILE A 57 -10.20 -3.70 -9.25
N PRO A 58 -9.89 -3.15 -8.05
CA PRO A 58 -10.20 -3.86 -6.81
C PRO A 58 -11.72 -3.99 -6.56
N ARG A 59 -12.54 -3.07 -7.09
CA ARG A 59 -14.01 -3.22 -7.05
C ARG A 59 -14.49 -4.46 -7.77
N GLN A 60 -13.90 -4.78 -8.93
CA GLN A 60 -14.23 -5.99 -9.69
C GLN A 60 -13.87 -7.28 -8.93
N LEU A 61 -12.91 -7.19 -8.00
CA LEU A 61 -12.50 -8.29 -7.11
C LEU A 61 -13.31 -8.34 -5.80
N GLY A 62 -14.22 -7.40 -5.57
CA GLY A 62 -15.00 -7.31 -4.32
C GLY A 62 -14.23 -6.70 -3.13
N GLU A 63 -13.06 -6.10 -3.36
CA GLU A 63 -12.19 -5.61 -2.29
C GLU A 63 -12.24 -4.08 -2.09
N VAL A 64 -13.11 -3.37 -2.81
CA VAL A 64 -13.19 -1.89 -2.77
C VAL A 64 -13.35 -1.29 -1.37
N ALA A 65 -14.03 -2.00 -0.46
CA ALA A 65 -14.18 -1.55 0.94
C ALA A 65 -12.84 -1.43 1.67
N ALA A 66 -11.85 -2.29 1.36
CA ALA A 66 -10.51 -2.22 1.93
C ALA A 66 -9.71 -1.01 1.43
N PHE A 67 -10.10 -0.44 0.28
CA PHE A 67 -9.40 0.66 -0.40
C PHE A 67 -10.12 2.01 -0.27
N GLY A 68 -10.92 2.19 0.79
CA GLY A 68 -11.59 3.47 1.08
C GLY A 68 -12.97 3.63 0.44
N GLY A 69 -13.51 2.58 -0.18
CA GLY A 69 -14.84 2.60 -0.80
C GLY A 69 -14.83 3.14 -2.23
N SER A 70 -16.02 3.27 -2.82
CA SER A 70 -16.17 3.75 -4.21
C SER A 70 -16.12 5.27 -4.34
N ASN A 71 -16.26 6.00 -3.24
CA ASN A 71 -16.15 7.46 -3.18
C ASN A 71 -14.67 7.85 -3.12
N ILE A 72 -14.19 8.56 -4.15
CA ILE A 72 -12.76 8.89 -4.31
C ILE A 72 -12.42 10.28 -3.76
N GLU A 73 -13.43 11.07 -3.42
CA GLU A 73 -13.34 12.48 -3.09
C GLU A 73 -12.48 12.74 -1.85
N PRO A 74 -12.53 11.91 -0.78
CA PRO A 74 -11.61 12.08 0.34
C PRO A 74 -10.14 11.83 -0.06
N SER A 75 -9.88 10.96 -1.03
CA SER A 75 -8.52 10.72 -1.55
C SER A 75 -8.02 11.89 -2.40
N VAL A 76 -8.88 12.46 -3.26
CA VAL A 76 -8.57 13.68 -4.02
C VAL A 76 -8.24 14.83 -3.04
N ARG A 77 -9.11 15.05 -2.05
CA ARG A 77 -8.90 16.08 -1.02
C ARG A 77 -7.58 15.87 -0.27
N SER A 78 -7.27 14.64 0.12
CA SER A 78 -6.01 14.29 0.78
C SER A 78 -4.79 14.68 -0.08
N CYS A 79 -4.81 14.36 -1.37
CA CYS A 79 -3.72 14.72 -2.30
C CYS A 79 -3.52 16.24 -2.39
N PHE A 80 -4.60 17.00 -2.52
CA PHE A 80 -4.54 18.45 -2.65
C PHE A 80 -4.18 19.17 -1.35
N GLN A 81 -4.63 18.67 -0.20
CA GLN A 81 -4.25 19.20 1.12
C GLN A 81 -2.75 19.06 1.37
N GLN A 82 -2.14 17.94 1.00
CA GLN A 82 -0.68 17.77 1.08
C GLN A 82 0.10 18.71 0.17
N ASN A 83 -0.56 19.24 -0.86
CA ASN A 83 0.00 20.17 -1.83
C ASN A 83 -0.46 21.62 -1.57
N HIS A 84 -0.79 21.95 -0.32
CA HIS A 84 -1.19 23.28 0.13
C HIS A 84 -2.44 23.83 -0.60
N ASN A 85 -3.36 22.94 -0.99
CA ASN A 85 -4.61 23.27 -1.68
C ASN A 85 -4.41 24.11 -2.96
N LYS A 86 -3.29 23.91 -3.66
CA LYS A 86 -3.08 24.50 -4.99
C LYS A 86 -4.19 24.04 -5.95
N PRO A 87 -4.62 24.87 -6.91
CA PRO A 87 -5.69 24.49 -7.85
C PRO A 87 -5.31 23.31 -8.75
N GLU A 88 -4.01 23.15 -9.02
CA GLU A 88 -3.46 22.07 -9.82
C GLU A 88 -2.18 21.51 -9.18
N ILE A 89 -1.88 20.26 -9.48
CA ILE A 89 -0.66 19.56 -9.05
C ILE A 89 0.19 19.13 -10.26
N THR A 90 1.50 19.05 -10.04
CA THR A 90 2.48 18.51 -10.99
C THR A 90 2.64 16.99 -10.84
N VAL A 91 3.24 16.33 -11.84
CA VAL A 91 3.56 14.90 -11.78
C VAL A 91 4.43 14.53 -10.57
N LYS A 92 5.36 15.41 -10.17
CA LYS A 92 6.23 15.19 -9.01
C LYS A 92 5.41 15.14 -7.71
N GLN A 93 4.52 16.11 -7.53
CA GLN A 93 3.64 16.19 -6.37
C GLN A 93 2.70 14.99 -6.27
N PHE A 94 2.19 14.53 -7.41
CA PHE A 94 1.40 13.30 -7.49
C PHE A 94 2.22 12.07 -7.06
N ILE A 95 3.44 11.90 -7.58
CA ILE A 95 4.32 10.77 -7.21
C ILE A 95 4.67 10.81 -5.72
N ASP A 96 4.96 11.98 -5.17
CA ASP A 96 5.27 12.14 -3.75
C ASP A 96 4.06 11.75 -2.88
N TRP A 97 2.84 12.07 -3.29
CA TRP A 97 1.62 11.58 -2.64
C TRP A 97 1.47 10.05 -2.78
N MET A 98 1.67 9.49 -3.98
CA MET A 98 1.58 8.04 -4.23
C MET A 98 2.61 7.22 -3.42
N ARG A 99 3.77 7.81 -3.08
CA ARG A 99 4.79 7.19 -2.21
C ARG A 99 4.34 7.06 -0.76
N LEU A 100 3.32 7.80 -0.34
CA LEU A 100 2.67 7.61 0.96
C LEU A 100 1.66 6.45 0.95
N GLU A 101 1.51 5.78 -0.19
CA GLU A 101 0.58 4.67 -0.41
C GLU A 101 -0.85 5.05 0.04
N PRO A 102 -1.51 6.02 -0.63
CA PRO A 102 -2.88 6.38 -0.28
C PRO A 102 -3.79 5.17 -0.43
N GLN A 103 -4.69 4.97 0.53
CA GLN A 103 -5.49 3.74 0.62
C GLN A 103 -6.34 3.45 -0.63
N SER A 104 -6.73 4.46 -1.42
CA SER A 104 -7.39 4.26 -2.72
C SER A 104 -6.50 3.67 -3.82
N MET A 105 -5.17 3.77 -3.67
CA MET A 105 -4.18 3.31 -4.65
C MET A 105 -3.16 2.32 -4.10
N VAL A 106 -3.15 2.02 -2.79
CA VAL A 106 -2.17 1.12 -2.15
C VAL A 106 -2.16 -0.29 -2.75
N TRP A 107 -3.25 -0.74 -3.38
CA TRP A 107 -3.28 -2.00 -4.11
C TRP A 107 -2.25 -2.08 -5.24
N LEU A 108 -1.90 -0.96 -5.87
CA LEU A 108 -0.95 -0.92 -7.00
C LEU A 108 0.51 -1.19 -6.54
N PRO A 109 1.08 -0.47 -5.56
CA PRO A 109 2.39 -0.82 -5.02
C PRO A 109 2.39 -2.21 -4.36
N VAL A 110 1.30 -2.62 -3.71
CA VAL A 110 1.17 -3.99 -3.16
C VAL A 110 1.25 -5.03 -4.27
N LEU A 111 0.56 -4.85 -5.40
CA LEU A 111 0.64 -5.75 -6.55
C LEU A 111 2.08 -5.90 -7.06
N HIS A 112 2.85 -4.80 -7.09
CA HIS A 112 4.27 -4.87 -7.44
C HIS A 112 5.10 -5.66 -6.42
N ARG A 113 4.82 -5.49 -5.13
CA ARG A 113 5.49 -6.28 -4.08
C ARG A 113 5.16 -7.76 -4.18
N VAL A 114 3.89 -8.11 -4.47
CA VAL A 114 3.45 -9.49 -4.69
C VAL A 114 4.21 -10.10 -5.87
N ALA A 115 4.21 -9.42 -7.03
CA ALA A 115 4.92 -9.89 -8.22
C ALA A 115 6.43 -10.05 -7.99
N ALA A 116 7.07 -9.15 -7.23
CA ALA A 116 8.48 -9.28 -6.86
C ALA A 116 8.72 -10.47 -5.92
N ALA A 117 7.82 -10.68 -4.95
CA ALA A 117 7.94 -11.74 -3.94
C ALA A 117 7.76 -13.14 -4.53
N GLU A 118 6.93 -13.33 -5.56
CA GLU A 118 6.62 -14.65 -6.17
C GLU A 118 7.87 -15.51 -6.45
N THR A 119 8.96 -14.88 -6.88
CA THR A 119 10.21 -15.58 -7.22
C THR A 119 11.33 -15.36 -6.18
N ALA A 120 11.07 -14.56 -5.15
CA ALA A 120 12.04 -14.28 -4.10
C ALA A 120 12.28 -15.52 -3.24
N LYS A 121 13.56 -15.84 -3.03
CA LYS A 121 14.00 -16.92 -2.15
C LYS A 121 14.83 -16.33 -1.02
N HIS A 122 14.42 -16.57 0.21
CA HIS A 122 15.12 -16.14 1.41
C HIS A 122 15.72 -17.36 2.11
N GLN A 123 17.03 -17.31 2.38
CA GLN A 123 17.75 -18.31 3.18
C GLN A 123 17.41 -18.17 4.67
N ALA A 124 16.12 -18.24 4.98
CA ALA A 124 15.54 -18.12 6.31
C ALA A 124 14.54 -19.25 6.51
N LYS A 125 14.43 -19.74 7.75
CA LYS A 125 13.51 -20.81 8.13
C LYS A 125 12.29 -20.21 8.82
N CYS A 126 11.09 -20.58 8.38
CA CYS A 126 9.89 -20.13 9.06
C CYS A 126 9.81 -20.69 10.50
N ASN A 127 9.59 -19.82 11.48
CA ASN A 127 9.48 -20.20 12.88
C ASN A 127 8.22 -21.03 13.20
N ILE A 128 7.21 -21.02 12.31
CA ILE A 128 5.93 -21.71 12.46
C ILE A 128 5.94 -23.05 11.71
N CYS A 129 5.83 -23.04 10.36
CA CYS A 129 5.74 -24.25 9.54
C CYS A 129 7.09 -24.95 9.28
N LYS A 130 8.21 -24.33 9.68
CA LYS A 130 9.58 -24.86 9.49
C LYS A 130 10.08 -24.94 8.04
N GLU A 131 9.31 -24.45 7.07
CA GLU A 131 9.71 -24.31 5.67
C GLU A 131 11.01 -23.51 5.53
N CYS A 132 11.91 -24.01 4.67
CA CYS A 132 13.20 -23.41 4.35
C CYS A 132 13.66 -23.92 2.97
N PRO A 133 14.05 -23.04 2.02
CA PRO A 133 14.01 -21.58 2.12
C PRO A 133 12.57 -21.04 2.13
N ILE A 134 12.36 -19.86 2.70
CA ILE A 134 11.09 -19.15 2.52
C ILE A 134 11.03 -18.63 1.07
N VAL A 135 9.99 -19.01 0.35
CA VAL A 135 9.66 -18.51 -0.99
C VAL A 135 8.43 -17.60 -0.90
N GLY A 136 8.41 -16.49 -1.63
CA GLY A 136 7.38 -15.46 -1.45
C GLY A 136 7.79 -14.41 -0.42
N PHE A 137 6.81 -13.77 0.22
CA PHE A 137 7.10 -12.81 1.27
C PHE A 137 7.73 -13.47 2.50
N ARG A 138 8.76 -12.80 3.04
CA ARG A 138 9.33 -13.07 4.37
C ARG A 138 8.94 -11.96 5.34
N TYR A 139 8.29 -12.34 6.43
CA TYR A 139 7.91 -11.43 7.52
C TYR A 139 8.84 -11.63 8.71
N ARG A 140 9.63 -10.60 9.06
CA ARG A 140 10.57 -10.64 10.18
C ARG A 140 10.08 -9.82 11.37
N SER A 141 10.16 -10.38 12.57
CA SER A 141 9.79 -9.63 13.77
C SER A 141 10.81 -8.56 14.11
N LEU A 142 10.32 -7.35 14.39
CA LEU A 142 11.10 -6.27 14.99
C LEU A 142 11.08 -6.30 16.53
N LYS A 143 10.60 -7.38 17.14
CA LYS A 143 10.58 -7.56 18.61
C LYS A 143 11.31 -8.82 19.05
N HIS A 144 11.12 -9.93 18.35
CA HIS A 144 11.83 -11.18 18.63
C HIS A 144 13.00 -11.33 17.68
N PHE A 145 14.19 -11.58 18.23
CA PHE A 145 15.39 -11.80 17.42
C PHE A 145 15.26 -13.11 16.63
N ASN A 146 15.66 -13.08 15.37
CA ASN A 146 15.64 -14.22 14.45
C ASN A 146 14.28 -14.96 14.41
N TYR A 147 13.20 -14.18 14.34
CA TYR A 147 11.84 -14.68 14.20
C TYR A 147 11.31 -14.31 12.83
N ASP A 148 11.25 -15.31 11.95
CA ASP A 148 10.83 -15.19 10.56
C ASP A 148 9.57 -16.01 10.31
N VAL A 149 8.67 -15.47 9.49
CA VAL A 149 7.37 -16.06 9.16
C VAL A 149 7.19 -16.02 7.65
N CYS A 150 6.83 -17.15 7.03
CA CYS A 150 6.50 -17.17 5.60
C CYS A 150 5.13 -16.54 5.34
N GLN A 151 4.89 -16.14 4.10
CA GLN A 151 3.62 -15.58 3.62
C GLN A 151 2.39 -16.36 4.09
N SER A 152 2.37 -17.68 3.89
CA SER A 152 1.24 -18.53 4.27
C SER A 152 0.97 -18.52 5.79
N CYS A 153 2.01 -18.53 6.62
CA CYS A 153 1.82 -18.47 8.07
C CYS A 153 1.36 -17.08 8.54
N PHE A 154 1.86 -16.01 7.91
CA PHE A 154 1.50 -14.64 8.26
C PHE A 154 0.04 -14.33 7.90
N PHE A 155 -0.40 -14.62 6.67
CA PHE A 155 -1.78 -14.35 6.23
C PHE A 155 -2.82 -15.21 6.95
N SER A 156 -2.49 -16.44 7.33
CA SER A 156 -3.38 -17.26 8.18
C SER A 156 -3.39 -16.85 9.65
N GLY A 157 -2.64 -15.82 10.06
CA GLY A 157 -2.58 -15.37 11.45
C GLY A 157 -1.97 -16.39 12.41
N ARG A 158 -1.14 -17.32 11.92
CA ARG A 158 -0.52 -18.34 12.77
C ARG A 158 0.58 -17.71 13.64
N THR A 159 0.74 -18.20 14.87
CA THR A 159 1.76 -17.72 15.80
C THR A 159 2.51 -18.88 16.46
N ALA A 160 3.75 -18.64 16.88
CA ALA A 160 4.57 -19.59 17.62
C ALA A 160 5.49 -18.85 18.61
N LYS A 161 6.06 -19.58 19.58
CA LYS A 161 7.07 -19.07 20.53
C LYS A 161 6.66 -17.76 21.23
N GLY A 162 5.38 -17.63 21.59
CA GLY A 162 4.84 -16.46 22.30
C GLY A 162 4.81 -15.15 21.48
N HIS A 163 5.01 -15.23 20.15
CA HIS A 163 4.81 -14.09 19.26
C HIS A 163 3.32 -13.71 19.20
N LYS A 164 3.03 -12.42 19.18
CA LYS A 164 1.66 -11.88 19.10
C LYS A 164 1.50 -11.13 17.79
N LEU A 165 0.33 -11.26 17.15
CA LEU A 165 0.06 -10.65 15.82
C LEU A 165 0.23 -9.12 15.79
N HIS A 166 0.03 -8.43 16.92
CA HIS A 166 0.23 -6.98 17.00
C HIS A 166 1.70 -6.55 17.16
N TYR A 167 2.64 -7.50 17.25
CA TYR A 167 4.05 -7.13 17.30
C TYR A 167 4.52 -6.64 15.94
N PRO A 168 5.38 -5.60 15.89
CA PRO A 168 5.83 -5.03 14.65
C PRO A 168 6.62 -6.07 13.83
N MET A 169 6.28 -6.16 12.55
CA MET A 169 6.93 -7.01 11.55
C MET A 169 7.46 -6.15 10.40
N VAL A 170 8.53 -6.58 9.75
CA VAL A 170 9.01 -6.05 8.45
C VAL A 170 8.72 -7.07 7.38
N GLU A 171 8.18 -6.61 6.26
CA GLU A 171 7.96 -7.38 5.05
C GLU A 171 9.19 -7.30 4.13
N TYR A 172 9.62 -8.44 3.61
CA TYR A 172 10.65 -8.56 2.59
C TYR A 172 10.08 -9.27 1.37
N CYS A 173 10.24 -8.65 0.20
CA CYS A 173 9.84 -9.19 -1.11
C CYS A 173 11.03 -9.41 -2.06
N ILE A 174 12.26 -9.10 -1.62
CA ILE A 174 13.52 -9.36 -2.32
C ILE A 174 14.53 -9.97 -1.35
N PRO A 175 15.53 -10.74 -1.83
CA PRO A 175 16.56 -11.29 -0.97
C PRO A 175 17.24 -10.21 -0.13
N THR A 176 17.31 -10.44 1.18
CA THR A 176 17.89 -9.48 2.13
C THR A 176 19.39 -9.37 1.97
N THR A 177 19.91 -8.16 1.99
CA THR A 177 21.36 -7.88 2.04
C THR A 177 21.85 -7.78 3.49
N SER A 178 23.15 -8.00 3.72
CA SER A 178 23.75 -7.92 5.06
C SER A 178 23.54 -6.56 5.75
N GLY A 179 23.47 -5.47 4.99
CA GLY A 179 23.18 -4.13 5.52
C GLY A 179 21.76 -3.97 6.05
N GLU A 180 20.77 -4.66 5.46
CA GLU A 180 19.38 -4.66 5.95
C GLU A 180 19.25 -5.42 7.26
N ASP A 181 19.95 -6.55 7.39
CA ASP A 181 19.99 -7.34 8.63
C ASP A 181 20.54 -6.52 9.81
N VAL A 182 21.60 -5.73 9.61
CA VAL A 182 22.16 -4.86 10.65
C VAL A 182 21.17 -3.76 11.05
N ARG A 183 20.52 -3.10 10.07
CA ARG A 183 19.52 -2.07 10.36
C ARG A 183 18.36 -2.63 11.18
N ASP A 184 17.87 -3.81 10.84
CA ASP A 184 16.78 -4.44 11.58
C ASP A 184 17.19 -4.92 12.97
N PHE A 185 18.43 -5.40 13.12
CA PHE A 185 18.98 -5.69 14.44
C PHE A 185 18.95 -4.46 15.36
N THR A 186 19.37 -3.29 14.87
CA THR A 186 19.28 -2.05 15.66
C THR A 186 17.85 -1.65 16.00
N LYS A 187 16.88 -1.90 15.11
CA LYS A 187 15.45 -1.66 15.38
C LYS A 187 14.91 -2.61 16.44
N VAL A 188 15.28 -3.90 16.41
CA VAL A 188 14.90 -4.88 17.42
C VAL A 188 15.37 -4.44 18.81
N LEU A 189 16.63 -4.01 18.92
CA LEU A 189 17.16 -3.47 20.17
C LEU A 189 16.34 -2.27 20.65
N LYS A 190 16.11 -1.27 19.80
CA LYS A 190 15.28 -0.09 20.13
C LYS A 190 13.86 -0.48 20.56
N ASN A 191 13.27 -1.48 19.94
CA ASN A 191 11.90 -1.93 20.22
C ASN A 191 11.78 -2.76 21.51
N LYS A 192 12.82 -3.49 21.92
CA LYS A 192 12.82 -4.21 23.19
C LYS A 192 12.64 -3.28 24.39
N PHE A 193 13.13 -2.04 24.29
CA PHE A 193 12.98 -1.02 25.34
C PHE A 193 11.66 -0.24 25.26
N ARG A 194 10.79 -0.52 24.28
CA ARG A 194 9.50 0.17 24.12
C ARG A 194 8.36 -0.57 24.83
N SER A 195 7.53 0.19 25.53
CA SER A 195 6.41 -0.34 26.33
C SER A 195 5.25 -0.85 25.46
N LYS A 196 4.38 -1.69 26.03
CA LYS A 196 3.12 -2.12 25.35
C LYS A 196 2.24 -0.92 24.96
N LYS A 197 2.18 0.09 25.83
CA LYS A 197 1.43 1.34 25.60
C LYS A 197 1.97 2.14 24.40
N TYR A 198 3.29 2.07 24.15
CA TYR A 198 3.89 2.72 22.99
C TYR A 198 3.35 2.14 21.68
N PHE A 199 3.31 0.81 21.53
CA PHE A 199 2.84 0.16 20.31
C PHE A 199 1.33 0.31 20.10
N ALA A 200 0.54 0.33 21.18
CA ALA A 200 -0.90 0.58 21.09
C ALA A 200 -1.23 2.01 20.64
N LYS A 201 -0.42 3.01 21.05
CA LYS A 201 -0.59 4.42 20.65
C LYS A 201 0.00 4.76 19.27
N HIS A 202 0.88 3.92 18.74
CA HIS A 202 1.53 4.15 17.45
C HIS A 202 1.30 2.95 16.52
N PRO A 203 0.04 2.70 16.11
CA PRO A 203 -0.22 1.76 15.02
C PRO A 203 0.49 2.29 13.78
N ARG A 204 1.56 1.63 13.37
CA ARG A 204 2.30 1.98 12.16
C ARG A 204 1.55 1.38 10.98
N LEU A 205 0.53 2.09 10.51
CA LEU A 205 0.00 1.83 9.18
C LEU A 205 1.11 2.22 8.19
N GLY A 206 1.51 1.28 7.34
CA GLY A 206 2.54 1.50 6.30
C GLY A 206 2.01 2.26 5.09
N TYR A 207 0.77 2.77 5.17
CA TYR A 207 0.02 3.40 4.10
C TYR A 207 -0.78 4.58 4.65
N LEU A 208 -1.17 5.51 3.77
CA LEU A 208 -1.94 6.71 4.12
C LEU A 208 -3.45 6.38 4.09
N PRO A 209 -4.14 6.30 5.24
CA PRO A 209 -5.56 5.93 5.29
C PRO A 209 -6.45 7.03 4.72
N VAL A 210 -7.58 6.63 4.12
CA VAL A 210 -8.63 7.57 3.73
C VAL A 210 -9.35 8.04 4.99
N GLN A 211 -9.31 9.35 5.25
CA GLN A 211 -10.16 9.96 6.27
C GLN A 211 -11.54 10.16 5.66
N THR A 212 -12.43 9.18 5.83
CA THR A 212 -13.86 9.43 5.64
C THR A 212 -14.27 10.40 6.72
N VAL A 213 -14.61 11.65 6.34
CA VAL A 213 -15.28 12.57 7.25
C VAL A 213 -16.53 11.81 7.72
N LEU A 214 -16.59 11.49 9.00
CA LEU A 214 -17.84 11.09 9.62
C LEU A 214 -18.81 12.24 9.35
N GLU A 215 -19.85 11.99 8.57
CA GLU A 215 -21.00 12.89 8.53
C GLU A 215 -21.49 13.07 9.96
N GLY A 216 -21.46 14.32 10.44
CA GLY A 216 -22.08 14.75 11.69
C GLY A 216 -21.21 14.61 12.92
N ASP A 217 -20.57 15.72 13.34
CA ASP A 217 -20.58 16.02 14.76
C ASP A 217 -22.04 16.12 15.17
N ASN A 218 -22.50 15.21 16.04
CA ASN A 218 -23.72 15.45 16.81
C ASN A 218 -23.44 16.66 17.72
N LEU A 219 -23.76 17.85 17.23
CA LEU A 219 -24.03 19.01 18.04
C LEU A 219 -25.35 18.76 18.80
N GLU A 220 -25.28 17.90 19.81
CA GLU A 220 -26.25 17.84 20.90
C GLU A 220 -25.47 17.97 22.20
N THR A 221 -25.18 19.22 22.59
CA THR A 221 -25.58 19.88 23.86
C THR A 221 -24.77 21.15 24.09
#